data_AF-A0A9N9JIH1-F1
#
_entry.id   AF-A0A9N9JIH1-F1
#
_cell.length_a   1.000
_cell.length_b   1.000
_cell.length_c   1.000
_cell.angle_alpha   90.00
_cell.angle_beta   90.00
_cell.angle_gamma   90.00
#
_symmetry.space_group_name_H-M   'P 1'
#
loop_
_entity.id
_entity.type
_entity.pdbx_description
1 polymer ?
#
loop_
_entity_poly.entity_id
_entity_poly.type
_entity_poly.pdbx_seq_one_letter_code
_entity_poly.pdbx_strand_id
1 'polypeptide(L)'
;LGFSRPAKDDLESLETKIYGIMPYIAPEVLIKKQYSFSSDIYSLGMIMWELTSGLRPFYNKAYDSHLMLDICNENLPLRPNITEDTPHCWAILMQK
;
A
#
# COMPACT_ATOMS: atom_id res chain seq x y z
N LEU A 1 -7.03 -10.23 -8.42
CA LEU A 1 -6.62 -9.33 -7.32
C LEU A 1 -6.67 -7.83 -7.70
N GLY A 2 -6.69 -7.44 -8.98
CA GLY A 2 -7.11 -6.08 -9.37
C GLY A 2 -6.20 -4.94 -8.89
N PHE A 3 -4.89 -5.19 -8.86
CA PHE A 3 -3.89 -4.21 -8.38
C PHE A 3 -3.48 -3.17 -9.42
N SER A 4 -3.81 -3.38 -10.69
CA SER A 4 -3.38 -2.54 -11.80
C SER A 4 -4.55 -1.88 -12.53
N ARG A 5 -4.26 -0.71 -13.12
CA ARG A 5 -5.19 0.00 -14.00
C ARG A 5 -5.45 -0.83 -15.28
N PRO A 6 -6.67 -0.80 -15.85
CA PRO A 6 -6.95 -1.39 -17.16
C PRO A 6 -6.07 -0.77 -18.26
N ALA A 7 -5.56 -1.61 -19.16
CA ALA A 7 -4.72 -1.16 -20.28
C ALA A 7 -5.45 -0.31 -21.34
N LYS A 8 -6.79 -0.23 -21.28
CA LYS A 8 -7.65 0.42 -22.28
C LYS A 8 -8.36 1.68 -21.76
N ASP A 9 -7.96 2.23 -20.62
CA ASP A 9 -8.53 3.51 -20.20
C ASP A 9 -7.97 4.63 -21.08
N ASP A 10 -8.83 5.19 -21.93
CA ASP A 10 -8.51 6.35 -22.76
C ASP A 10 -8.01 7.50 -21.88
N LEU A 11 -6.96 8.17 -22.37
CA LEU A 11 -6.25 9.29 -21.74
C LEU A 11 -7.18 10.46 -21.35
N GLU A 12 -8.41 10.50 -21.87
CA GLU A 12 -9.40 11.55 -21.65
C GLU A 12 -10.10 11.48 -20.28
N SER A 13 -9.99 10.39 -19.53
CA SER A 13 -10.52 10.28 -18.16
C SER A 13 -9.47 10.61 -17.08
N LEU A 14 -8.72 11.69 -17.29
CA LEU A 14 -7.62 12.20 -16.44
C LEU A 14 -7.98 12.50 -14.97
N GLU A 15 -9.20 12.22 -14.52
CA GLU A 15 -9.43 11.95 -13.11
C GLU A 15 -8.80 10.61 -12.77
N THR A 16 -7.55 10.64 -12.30
CA THR A 16 -6.81 9.48 -11.81
C THR A 16 -7.62 8.77 -10.72
N LYS A 17 -8.41 7.77 -11.14
CA LYS A 17 -9.11 6.88 -10.22
C LYS A 17 -8.05 6.04 -9.51
N ILE A 18 -8.19 5.95 -8.20
CA ILE A 18 -7.34 5.09 -7.39
C ILE A 18 -7.82 3.66 -7.62
N TYR A 19 -6.93 2.80 -8.10
CA TYR A 19 -7.16 1.37 -8.27
C TYR A 19 -6.30 0.60 -7.27
N GLY A 20 -6.87 -0.48 -6.71
CA GLY A 20 -6.20 -1.35 -5.74
C GLY A 20 -6.98 -1.48 -4.43
N ILE A 21 -6.42 -2.28 -3.51
CA ILE A 21 -6.97 -2.48 -2.16
C ILE A 21 -6.16 -1.58 -1.21
N MET A 22 -6.85 -0.71 -0.46
CA MET A 22 -6.24 0.40 0.31
C MET A 22 -4.93 0.06 1.06
N PRO A 23 -4.83 -1.04 1.83
CA PRO A 23 -3.61 -1.37 2.56
C PRO A 23 -2.36 -1.58 1.71
N TYR A 24 -2.52 -1.88 0.41
CA TYR A 24 -1.42 -2.11 -0.52
C TYR A 24 -1.12 -0.88 -1.38
N ILE A 25 -1.91 0.19 -1.26
CA ILE A 25 -1.72 1.42 -2.03
C ILE A 25 -0.83 2.36 -1.25
N ALA A 26 0.24 2.83 -1.88
CA ALA A 26 1.19 3.74 -1.26
C ALA A 26 0.54 5.09 -0.90
N PRO A 27 0.98 5.73 0.21
CA PRO A 27 0.37 6.97 0.69
C PRO A 27 0.43 8.11 -0.35
N GLU A 28 1.49 8.19 -1.15
CA GLU A 28 1.61 9.18 -2.23
C GLU A 28 0.57 8.97 -3.34
N VAL A 29 0.16 7.73 -3.60
CA VAL A 29 -0.91 7.41 -4.55
C VAL A 29 -2.27 7.77 -3.96
N LEU A 30 -2.47 7.54 -2.65
CA LEU A 30 -3.72 7.93 -1.97
C LEU A 30 -3.91 9.47 -1.95
N ILE A 31 -2.83 10.23 -1.79
CA ILE A 31 -2.88 11.70 -1.70
C ILE A 31 -2.87 12.36 -3.08
N LYS A 32 -1.90 12.00 -3.93
CA LYS A 32 -1.61 12.70 -5.19
C LYS A 32 -2.09 11.93 -6.42
N LYS A 33 -2.59 10.71 -6.24
CA LYS A 33 -3.06 9.83 -7.32
C LYS A 33 -2.00 9.62 -8.42
N GLN A 34 -0.73 9.65 -8.00
CA GLN A 34 0.43 9.52 -8.88
C GLN A 34 1.18 8.23 -8.53
N TYR A 35 1.14 7.28 -9.45
CA TYR A 35 1.93 6.05 -9.34
C TYR A 35 3.39 6.31 -9.67
N SER A 36 4.28 5.66 -8.92
CA SER A 36 5.72 5.78 -9.06
C SER A 36 6.40 4.44 -8.77
N PHE A 37 7.68 4.33 -9.10
CA PHE A 37 8.48 3.17 -8.72
C PHE A 37 8.45 2.93 -7.19
N SER A 38 8.48 4.01 -6.39
CA SER A 38 8.36 3.90 -4.92
C SER A 38 7.02 3.30 -4.49
N SER A 39 5.93 3.61 -5.20
CA SER A 39 4.61 3.05 -4.87
C SER A 39 4.53 1.55 -5.13
N ASP A 40 5.24 1.04 -6.14
CA ASP A 40 5.34 -0.39 -6.40
C ASP A 40 6.16 -1.10 -5.31
N ILE A 41 7.24 -0.46 -4.83
CA ILE A 41 8.05 -0.98 -3.71
C ILE A 41 7.22 -1.05 -2.42
N TYR A 42 6.42 -0.04 -2.12
CA TYR A 42 5.50 -0.06 -0.98
C TYR A 42 4.52 -1.24 -1.09
N SER A 43 3.86 -1.38 -2.25
CA SER A 43 2.90 -2.44 -2.52
C SER A 43 3.53 -3.82 -2.34
N LEU A 44 4.76 -3.99 -2.83
CA LEU A 44 5.55 -5.20 -2.62
C LEU A 44 5.83 -5.44 -1.13
N GLY A 45 6.21 -4.40 -0.37
CA GLY A 45 6.40 -4.51 1.08
C GLY A 45 5.17 -5.05 1.81
N MET A 46 3.97 -4.58 1.44
CA MET A 46 2.71 -5.06 2.02
C MET A 46 2.39 -6.51 1.65
N ILE A 47 2.71 -6.93 0.41
CA ILE A 47 2.61 -8.34 -0.01
C ILE A 47 3.58 -9.21 0.78
N MET A 48 4.83 -8.77 0.94
CA MET A 48 5.83 -9.52 1.71
C MET A 48 5.40 -9.67 3.17
N TRP A 49 4.77 -8.63 3.73
CA TRP A 49 4.24 -8.70 5.09
C TRP A 49 3.09 -9.70 5.22
N GLU A 50 2.19 -9.73 4.24
CA GLU A 50 1.11 -10.73 4.19
C GLU A 50 1.66 -12.15 4.10
N LEU A 51 2.69 -12.36 3.28
CA LEU A 51 3.33 -13.67 3.15
C LEU A 51 4.01 -14.14 4.44
N THR A 52 4.65 -13.23 5.19
CA THR A 52 5.31 -13.59 6.45
C THR A 52 4.33 -13.76 7.61
N SER A 53 3.28 -12.95 7.67
CA SER A 53 2.32 -12.97 8.78
C SER A 53 1.16 -13.95 8.56
N GLY A 54 0.89 -14.34 7.32
CA GLY A 54 -0.31 -15.09 6.93
C GLY A 54 -1.61 -14.28 7.07
N LEU A 55 -1.51 -12.97 7.30
CA LEU A 55 -2.63 -12.07 7.58
C LEU A 55 -2.66 -10.93 6.58
N ARG A 56 -3.85 -10.37 6.34
CA ARG A 56 -3.96 -9.16 5.51
C ARG A 56 -3.40 -7.95 6.25
N PRO A 57 -2.67 -7.02 5.58
CA PRO A 57 -2.16 -5.82 6.22
C PRO A 57 -3.30 -5.04 6.90
N PHE A 58 -3.13 -4.73 8.18
CA PHE A 58 -4.15 -4.09 9.03
C PHE A 58 -5.46 -4.89 9.18
N TYR A 59 -5.41 -6.24 9.19
CA TYR A 59 -6.58 -7.10 9.34
C TYR A 59 -7.49 -6.78 10.54
N ASN A 60 -6.96 -6.12 11.57
CA ASN A 60 -7.67 -5.75 12.78
C ASN A 60 -8.30 -4.33 12.73
N LYS A 61 -8.18 -3.63 11.60
CA LYS A 61 -8.76 -2.29 11.38
C LYS A 61 -9.79 -2.32 10.24
N ALA A 62 -10.77 -1.44 10.30
CA ALA A 62 -11.68 -1.20 9.19
C ALA A 62 -10.94 -0.50 8.05
N TYR A 63 -11.24 -0.86 6.80
CA TYR A 63 -10.63 -0.24 5.61
C TYR A 63 -11.42 1.01 5.21
N ASP A 64 -11.39 2.00 6.08
CA ASP A 64 -12.11 3.25 5.97
C ASP A 64 -11.17 4.45 5.81
N SER A 65 -11.74 5.66 5.79
CA SER A 65 -10.97 6.89 5.70
C SER A 65 -10.04 7.12 6.90
N HIS A 66 -10.32 6.54 8.08
CA HIS A 66 -9.43 6.68 9.23
C HIS A 66 -8.14 5.88 9.02
N LEU A 67 -8.23 4.65 8.53
CA LEU A 67 -7.05 3.86 8.16
C LEU A 67 -6.24 4.57 7.07
N MET A 68 -6.90 5.16 6.08
CA MET A 68 -6.23 5.94 5.05
C MET A 68 -5.44 7.12 5.63
N LEU A 69 -6.02 7.87 6.56
CA LEU A 69 -5.35 8.99 7.23
C LEU A 69 -4.15 8.51 8.07
N ASP A 70 -4.28 7.38 8.77
CA ASP A 70 -3.19 6.77 9.53
C ASP A 70 -2.01 6.37 8.62
N ILE A 71 -2.30 5.76 7.45
CA ILE A 71 -1.27 5.35 6.47
C ILE A 71 -0.59 6.58 5.85
N CYS A 72 -1.35 7.62 5.56
CA CYS A 72 -0.90 8.86 4.93
C CYS A 72 -0.31 9.89 5.90
N ASN A 73 -0.22 9.59 7.19
CA ASN A 73 0.30 10.52 8.18
C ASN A 73 1.80 10.77 7.97
N GLU A 74 2.19 12.01 7.67
CA GLU A 74 3.57 12.38 7.39
C GLU A 74 4.50 12.31 8.62
N ASN A 75 3.95 12.52 9.83
CA ASN A 75 4.75 12.57 11.06
C ASN A 75 4.98 11.18 11.66
N LEU A 76 3.97 10.30 11.59
CA LEU A 76 4.03 8.93 12.08
C LEU A 76 3.19 8.02 11.19
N PRO A 77 3.72 7.61 10.03
CA PRO A 77 2.98 6.80 9.09
C PRO A 77 2.74 5.40 9.67
N LEU A 78 1.48 4.95 9.66
CA LEU A 78 1.14 3.61 10.11
C LEU A 78 1.76 2.57 9.16
N ARG A 79 2.47 1.61 9.74
CA ARG A 79 3.03 0.43 9.06
C ARG A 79 2.68 -0.84 9.83
N PRO A 80 2.56 -2.00 9.17
CA PRO A 80 2.34 -3.26 9.85
C PRO A 80 3.53 -3.68 10.72
N ASN A 81 3.27 -4.43 11.80
CA ASN A 81 4.32 -4.90 12.71
C ASN A 81 5.16 -5.99 12.04
N ILE A 82 6.48 -5.81 12.00
CA ILE A 82 7.40 -6.81 11.45
C ILE A 82 7.56 -7.94 12.48
N THR A 83 7.27 -9.18 12.08
CA THR A 83 7.46 -10.37 12.91
C THR A 83 8.94 -10.75 12.97
N GLU A 84 9.37 -11.41 14.05
CA GLU A 84 10.78 -11.82 14.23
C GLU A 84 11.27 -12.75 13.11
N ASP A 85 10.37 -13.54 12.54
CA ASP A 85 10.66 -14.47 11.44
C ASP A 85 10.78 -13.79 10.07
N THR A 86 10.50 -12.49 9.96
CA THR A 86 10.61 -11.76 8.69
C THR A 86 12.09 -11.59 8.31
N PRO A 87 12.53 -12.09 7.13
CA PRO A 87 13.89 -11.87 6.67
C PRO A 87 14.26 -10.38 6.67
N HIS A 88 15.47 -10.05 7.12
CA HIS A 88 15.89 -8.65 7.27
C HIS A 88 15.73 -7.84 5.98
N CYS A 89 16.05 -8.44 4.82
CA CYS A 89 15.89 -7.78 3.52
C CYS A 89 14.42 -7.39 3.21
N TRP A 90 13.45 -8.14 3.74
CA TRP A 90 12.02 -7.84 3.57
C TRP A 90 11.57 -6.79 4.59
N ALA A 91 12.09 -6.84 5.81
CA ALA A 91 11.84 -5.81 6.83
C ALA A 91 12.22 -4.40 6.31
N ILE A 92 13.34 -4.30 5.58
CA ILE A 92 13.78 -3.04 4.94
C ILE A 92 12.74 -2.55 3.92
N LEU A 93 12.16 -3.44 3.12
CA LEU A 93 11.12 -3.08 2.13
C LEU A 93 9.82 -2.64 2.81
N MET A 94 9.43 -3.27 3.93
CA MET A 94 8.22 -2.93 4.68
C MET A 94 8.29 -1.56 5.38
N GLN A 95 9.51 -1.06 5.62
CA GLN A 95 9.76 0.23 6.28
C GLN A 95 9.91 1.39 5.31
N LYS A 96 9.78 1.15 4.00
CA LYS A 96 9.87 2.20 2.98
C LYS A 96 8.60 3.06 2.88
#